data_AF-A0A0D2AUD1-F1
#
_entry.id   AF-A0A0D2AUD1-F1
#
_cell.length_a   1.000
_cell.length_b   1.000
_cell.length_c   1.000
_cell.angle_alpha   90.00
_cell.angle_beta   90.00
_cell.angle_gamma   90.00
#
_symmetry.space_group_name_H-M   'P 1'
#
loop_
_entity.id
_entity.type
_entity.pdbx_description
1 polymer ?
#
loop_
_entity_poly.entity_id
_entity_poly.type
_entity_poly.pdbx_seq_one_letter_code
_entity_poly.pdbx_strand_id
1 'polypeptide(L)'
;MALHIKALNNDTSFLLTFIPSICPAEQKFPETFPGAFTILIDPIVPLKIDDVDPKPSSCISSLNDIAEPDAILISQTLPDHCHEESLCQLSPHIQSMIVGEPNAIKKVKRWKHFDLGNMYALRRYKNGRKDTLFRVELPPPSPLGTSGELTIALLNSKVSSAGSVHNAIGITYREPGSVLSRSRAMTGAPPSSRASSAKPMSSISSDMTFATTAASNPEPTLSVLYSPYGVSFDVVQPWILGHLVPESALPLVAMLHSTTVVDAPWYSGGNISTGYPGGFELARRLMPTTWIAANDRHNVLSATAKKVVRKDFDVTDAQMQLWNELAAKNVERKPKILRLNPGETLRVDRLTAEAIVKAMTRNTKEEEKIANPEEHTTTDHEELQ
;
A
#
# COMPACT_ATOMS: atom_id res chain seq x y z
N MET A 1 -0.62 2.57 -14.38
CA MET A 1 -1.34 1.79 -13.38
C MET A 1 -2.12 2.64 -12.40
N ALA A 2 -3.11 2.01 -11.80
CA ALA A 2 -3.93 2.56 -10.73
C ALA A 2 -4.22 1.48 -9.69
N LEU A 3 -4.71 1.92 -8.55
CA LEU A 3 -5.22 1.08 -7.47
C LEU A 3 -6.70 1.40 -7.27
N HIS A 4 -7.57 0.40 -7.36
CA HIS A 4 -8.93 0.51 -6.84
C HIS A 4 -8.97 -0.08 -5.43
N ILE A 5 -9.67 0.60 -4.53
CA ILE A 5 -9.83 0.21 -3.14
C ILE A 5 -11.32 0.23 -2.84
N LYS A 6 -11.90 -0.94 -2.58
CA LYS A 6 -13.30 -1.08 -2.19
C LYS A 6 -13.39 -1.48 -0.73
N ALA A 7 -14.06 -0.68 0.09
CA ALA A 7 -14.36 -1.05 1.47
C ALA A 7 -15.52 -2.05 1.47
N LEU A 8 -15.31 -3.26 2.01
CA LEU A 8 -16.38 -4.26 2.11
C LEU A 8 -17.20 -4.08 3.38
N ASN A 9 -16.57 -3.55 4.42
CA ASN A 9 -17.20 -3.16 5.68
C ASN A 9 -16.55 -1.87 6.21
N ASN A 10 -17.04 -1.40 7.35
CA ASN A 10 -16.55 -0.20 8.03
C ASN A 10 -15.33 -0.45 8.95
N ASP A 11 -14.66 -1.58 8.82
CA ASP A 11 -13.65 -2.03 9.77
C ASP A 11 -12.32 -2.27 9.05
N THR A 12 -12.01 -3.53 8.74
CA THR A 12 -10.67 -3.97 8.31
C THR A 12 -10.67 -4.63 6.93
N SER A 13 -11.84 -4.87 6.33
CA SER A 13 -11.95 -5.62 5.07
C SER A 13 -11.99 -4.73 3.84
N PHE A 14 -10.95 -4.88 3.01
CA PHE A 14 -10.80 -4.14 1.77
C PHE A 14 -10.52 -5.09 0.62
N LEU A 15 -11.12 -4.83 -0.54
CA LEU A 15 -10.72 -5.43 -1.80
C LEU A 15 -9.84 -4.43 -2.56
N LEU A 16 -8.58 -4.78 -2.75
CA LEU A 16 -7.63 -4.02 -3.56
C LEU A 16 -7.57 -4.61 -4.96
N THR A 17 -7.68 -3.77 -5.99
CA THR A 17 -7.47 -4.17 -7.39
C THR A 17 -6.36 -3.32 -7.98
N PHE A 18 -5.22 -3.94 -8.27
CA PHE A 18 -4.10 -3.33 -8.97
C PHE A 18 -4.35 -3.43 -10.47
N ILE A 19 -4.31 -2.30 -11.16
CA ILE A 19 -4.75 -2.18 -12.55
C ILE A 19 -3.58 -1.67 -13.41
N PRO A 20 -3.18 -2.38 -14.48
CA PRO A 20 -2.09 -1.95 -15.34
C PRO A 20 -2.47 -0.69 -16.14
N SER A 21 -1.48 0.10 -16.57
CA SER A 21 -1.62 1.36 -17.30
C SER A 21 -2.33 1.22 -18.64
N ILE A 22 -2.24 0.05 -19.25
CA ILE A 22 -2.86 -0.28 -20.53
C ILE A 22 -4.36 -0.58 -20.38
N CYS A 23 -4.86 -0.80 -19.16
CA CYS A 23 -6.29 -0.99 -18.91
C CYS A 23 -7.02 0.35 -19.07
N PRO A 24 -8.04 0.44 -19.94
CA PRO A 24 -8.83 1.66 -20.10
C PRO A 24 -9.48 2.10 -18.79
N ALA A 25 -9.52 3.41 -18.53
CA ALA A 25 -10.11 3.96 -17.31
C ALA A 25 -11.61 3.65 -17.18
N GLU A 26 -12.31 3.48 -18.31
CA GLU A 26 -13.75 3.20 -18.41
C GLU A 26 -14.08 1.69 -18.37
N GLN A 27 -13.07 0.82 -18.18
CA GLN A 27 -13.28 -0.62 -18.09
C GLN A 27 -14.23 -0.95 -16.93
N LYS A 28 -15.36 -1.58 -17.25
CA LYS A 28 -16.42 -1.91 -16.25
C LYS A 28 -15.95 -2.90 -15.18
N PHE A 29 -15.13 -3.87 -15.57
CA PHE A 29 -14.61 -4.95 -14.72
C PHE A 29 -13.09 -4.99 -14.78
N PRO A 30 -12.40 -4.00 -14.18
CA PRO A 30 -10.94 -3.87 -14.29
C PRO A 30 -10.17 -5.06 -13.71
N GLU A 31 -10.74 -5.78 -12.75
CA GLU A 31 -10.17 -6.99 -12.14
C GLU A 31 -10.00 -8.14 -13.14
N THR A 32 -10.79 -8.17 -14.21
CA THR A 32 -10.69 -9.22 -15.26
C THR A 32 -9.64 -8.90 -16.32
N PHE A 33 -9.01 -7.73 -16.25
CA PHE A 33 -8.08 -7.29 -17.27
C PHE A 33 -6.74 -8.03 -17.15
N PRO A 34 -6.12 -8.49 -18.26
CA PRO A 34 -4.82 -9.16 -18.20
C PRO A 34 -3.74 -8.34 -17.50
N GLY A 35 -3.16 -8.90 -16.44
CA GLY A 35 -2.15 -8.22 -15.61
C GLY A 35 -2.72 -7.40 -14.45
N ALA A 36 -4.05 -7.30 -14.33
CA ALA A 36 -4.66 -6.88 -13.08
C ALA A 36 -4.42 -7.93 -11.99
N PHE A 37 -4.45 -7.51 -10.73
CA PHE A 37 -4.30 -8.40 -9.59
C PHE A 37 -5.17 -7.93 -8.42
N THR A 38 -5.85 -8.87 -7.76
CA THR A 38 -6.80 -8.58 -6.68
C THR A 38 -6.33 -9.16 -5.36
N ILE A 39 -6.44 -8.37 -4.29
CA ILE A 39 -6.13 -8.78 -2.92
C ILE A 39 -7.30 -8.46 -2.01
N LEU A 40 -7.88 -9.49 -1.39
CA LEU A 40 -8.85 -9.36 -0.33
C LEU A 40 -8.15 -9.34 1.03
N ILE A 41 -8.19 -8.21 1.73
CA ILE A 41 -7.52 -8.03 3.02
C ILE A 41 -8.49 -8.30 4.15
N ASP A 42 -8.06 -9.12 5.13
CA ASP A 42 -8.73 -9.40 6.40
C ASP A 42 -10.26 -9.53 6.28
N PRO A 43 -10.74 -10.53 5.51
CA PRO A 43 -12.16 -10.64 5.22
C PRO A 43 -12.97 -10.99 6.46
N ILE A 44 -13.85 -10.07 6.86
CA ILE A 44 -14.88 -10.28 7.87
C ILE A 44 -16.23 -9.85 7.30
N VAL A 45 -17.10 -10.84 7.10
CA VAL A 45 -18.48 -10.64 6.70
C VAL A 45 -19.35 -10.93 7.91
N PRO A 46 -20.05 -9.93 8.45
CA PRO A 46 -20.93 -10.13 9.58
C PRO A 46 -22.16 -10.95 9.14
N LEU A 47 -22.39 -12.09 9.77
CA LEU A 47 -23.58 -12.89 9.49
C LEU A 47 -24.84 -12.20 9.99
N LYS A 48 -25.98 -12.36 9.33
CA LYS A 48 -27.26 -11.92 9.90
C LYS A 48 -27.60 -12.84 11.09
N ILE A 49 -27.27 -12.39 12.29
CA ILE A 49 -27.75 -12.99 13.54
C ILE A 49 -28.46 -11.84 14.21
N ASP A 50 -29.76 -12.02 14.42
CA ASP A 50 -30.63 -11.03 15.00
C ASP A 50 -30.17 -10.68 16.43
N ASP A 51 -30.19 -9.38 16.71
CA ASP A 51 -30.53 -8.77 18.01
C ASP A 51 -29.51 -8.41 19.10
N VAL A 52 -28.18 -8.52 18.91
CA VAL A 52 -27.25 -7.93 19.92
C VAL A 52 -26.02 -7.31 19.26
N ASP A 53 -25.84 -6.00 19.47
CA ASP A 53 -24.78 -5.09 18.99
C ASP A 53 -24.93 -4.48 17.58
N PRO A 54 -24.61 -3.17 17.40
CA PRO A 54 -24.65 -2.51 16.10
C PRO A 54 -23.53 -3.06 15.21
N LYS A 55 -23.81 -4.13 14.45
CA LYS A 55 -22.91 -4.88 13.55
C LYS A 55 -22.11 -3.97 12.59
N PRO A 56 -20.94 -4.40 12.08
CA PRO A 56 -20.33 -3.70 10.95
C PRO A 56 -21.35 -3.70 9.82
N SER A 57 -21.75 -2.53 9.35
CA SER A 57 -22.44 -2.46 8.07
C SER A 57 -21.47 -2.99 7.02
N SER A 58 -21.85 -4.09 6.37
CA SER A 58 -21.11 -4.71 5.28
C SER A 58 -21.92 -4.50 4.00
N CYS A 59 -21.26 -4.20 2.89
CA CYS A 59 -21.95 -4.12 1.59
C CYS A 59 -22.18 -5.50 0.95
N ILE A 60 -21.64 -6.57 1.56
CA ILE A 60 -21.81 -7.96 1.13
C ILE A 60 -22.40 -8.80 2.28
N SER A 61 -23.21 -9.79 1.93
CA SER A 61 -23.78 -10.74 2.89
C SER A 61 -22.96 -12.03 2.98
N SER A 62 -22.19 -12.34 1.94
CA SER A 62 -21.24 -13.45 1.90
C SER A 62 -19.99 -13.09 1.10
N LEU A 63 -18.86 -13.75 1.39
CA LEU A 63 -17.68 -13.69 0.52
C LEU A 63 -17.92 -14.30 -0.87
N ASN A 64 -18.97 -15.12 -1.04
CA ASN A 64 -19.37 -15.62 -2.35
C ASN A 64 -20.08 -14.56 -3.21
N ASP A 65 -20.41 -13.38 -2.65
CA ASP A 65 -21.06 -12.29 -3.38
C ASP A 65 -20.07 -11.48 -4.25
N ILE A 66 -18.75 -11.76 -4.12
CA ILE A 66 -17.70 -11.10 -4.91
C ILE A 66 -16.99 -12.12 -5.80
N ALA A 67 -16.39 -11.64 -6.89
CA ALA A 67 -15.48 -12.46 -7.69
C ALA A 67 -14.33 -12.95 -6.81
N GLU A 68 -13.92 -14.20 -7.03
CA GLU A 68 -12.81 -14.80 -6.30
C GLU A 68 -11.52 -13.99 -6.51
N PRO A 69 -10.86 -13.50 -5.45
CA PRO A 69 -9.65 -12.72 -5.57
C PRO A 69 -8.43 -13.59 -5.89
N ASP A 70 -7.37 -13.00 -6.46
CA ASP A 70 -6.12 -13.72 -6.71
C ASP A 70 -5.39 -14.08 -5.40
N ALA A 71 -5.52 -13.22 -4.39
CA ALA A 71 -4.99 -13.46 -3.05
C ALA A 71 -5.93 -13.00 -1.93
N ILE A 72 -5.92 -13.76 -0.85
CA ILE A 72 -6.54 -13.43 0.43
C ILE A 72 -5.41 -13.15 1.44
N LEU A 73 -5.33 -11.93 1.92
CA LEU A 73 -4.29 -11.48 2.85
C LEU A 73 -4.83 -11.43 4.28
N ILE A 74 -4.21 -12.18 5.19
CA ILE A 74 -4.54 -12.17 6.63
C ILE A 74 -3.38 -11.53 7.41
N SER A 75 -3.60 -10.31 7.90
CA SER A 75 -2.55 -9.48 8.50
C SER A 75 -2.17 -9.91 9.92
N GLN A 76 -3.09 -10.55 10.65
CA GLN A 76 -2.88 -10.96 12.04
C GLN A 76 -3.85 -12.05 12.50
N THR A 77 -3.57 -12.66 13.67
CA THR A 77 -4.33 -13.79 14.21
C THR A 77 -5.65 -13.40 14.92
N LEU A 78 -5.82 -12.11 15.25
CA LEU A 78 -6.97 -11.64 16.03
C LEU A 78 -8.31 -11.93 15.30
N PRO A 79 -9.41 -12.23 16.03
CA PRO A 79 -10.67 -12.66 15.40
C PRO A 79 -11.32 -11.64 14.45
N ASP A 80 -11.08 -10.35 14.67
CA ASP A 80 -11.49 -9.22 13.83
C ASP A 80 -10.68 -9.08 12.53
N HIS A 81 -9.70 -9.96 12.30
CA HIS A 81 -8.91 -10.04 11.07
C HIS A 81 -8.87 -11.46 10.48
N CYS A 82 -8.80 -12.47 11.35
CA CYS A 82 -8.75 -13.89 11.01
C CYS A 82 -10.02 -14.59 11.50
N HIS A 83 -11.12 -14.28 10.81
CA HIS A 83 -12.47 -14.75 11.13
C HIS A 83 -12.79 -16.08 10.40
N GLU A 84 -12.85 -17.17 11.15
CA GLU A 84 -13.08 -18.53 10.62
C GLU A 84 -14.37 -18.63 9.84
N GLU A 85 -15.46 -18.13 10.42
CA GLU A 85 -16.79 -18.28 9.85
C GLU A 85 -16.96 -17.53 8.53
N SER A 86 -16.30 -16.38 8.37
CA SER A 86 -16.34 -15.63 7.11
C SER A 86 -15.48 -16.31 6.05
N LEU A 87 -14.25 -16.70 6.39
CA LEU A 87 -13.34 -17.36 5.46
C LEU A 87 -13.89 -18.71 4.99
N CYS A 88 -14.47 -19.52 5.89
CA CYS A 88 -15.03 -20.82 5.56
C CYS A 88 -16.35 -20.75 4.74
N GLN A 89 -16.86 -19.56 4.42
CA GLN A 89 -17.90 -19.39 3.40
C GLN A 89 -17.39 -19.69 1.99
N LEU A 90 -16.09 -19.46 1.75
CA LEU A 90 -15.44 -19.77 0.49
C LEU A 90 -15.31 -21.28 0.30
N SER A 91 -15.21 -21.71 -0.97
CA SER A 91 -14.97 -23.11 -1.30
C SER A 91 -13.67 -23.64 -0.66
N PRO A 92 -13.62 -24.92 -0.25
CA PRO A 92 -12.37 -25.61 0.11
C PRO A 92 -11.29 -25.54 -0.99
N HIS A 93 -11.74 -25.51 -2.25
CA HIS A 93 -10.92 -25.61 -3.47
C HIS A 93 -10.77 -24.27 -4.18
N ILE A 94 -10.55 -23.19 -3.43
CA ILE A 94 -10.24 -21.88 -4.00
C ILE A 94 -8.92 -21.92 -4.79
N GLN A 95 -8.90 -21.18 -5.88
CA GLN A 95 -7.70 -20.86 -6.66
C GLN A 95 -6.88 -19.74 -6.02
N SER A 96 -7.52 -18.92 -5.17
CA SER A 96 -6.89 -17.82 -4.44
C SER A 96 -5.72 -18.31 -3.58
N MET A 97 -4.65 -17.53 -3.52
CA MET A 97 -3.59 -17.73 -2.55
C MET A 97 -3.99 -17.16 -1.19
N ILE A 98 -3.96 -17.95 -0.12
CA ILE A 98 -4.10 -17.44 1.25
C ILE A 98 -2.70 -17.10 1.77
N VAL A 99 -2.42 -15.81 1.94
CA VAL A 99 -1.11 -15.30 2.38
C VAL A 99 -1.29 -14.53 3.67
N GLY A 100 -0.38 -14.66 4.64
CA GLY A 100 -0.57 -13.93 5.89
C GLY A 100 0.47 -14.12 6.96
N GLU A 101 0.23 -13.51 8.11
CA GLU A 101 1.06 -13.65 9.30
C GLU A 101 1.19 -15.13 9.72
N PRO A 102 2.38 -15.61 10.14
CA PRO A 102 2.61 -17.03 10.40
C PRO A 102 1.61 -17.71 11.35
N ASN A 103 1.24 -17.06 12.46
CA ASN A 103 0.28 -17.62 13.41
C ASN A 103 -1.15 -17.61 12.87
N ALA A 104 -1.51 -16.60 12.07
CA ALA A 104 -2.78 -16.55 11.37
C ALA A 104 -2.90 -17.71 10.38
N ILE A 105 -1.88 -17.92 9.53
CA ILE A 105 -1.85 -19.06 8.60
C ILE A 105 -1.88 -20.40 9.37
N LYS A 106 -1.17 -20.51 10.50
CA LYS A 106 -1.24 -21.71 11.36
C LYS A 106 -2.64 -21.91 11.96
N LYS A 107 -3.39 -20.84 12.24
CA LYS A 107 -4.79 -20.90 12.70
C LYS A 107 -5.69 -21.37 11.56
N VAL A 108 -5.60 -20.77 10.37
CA VAL A 108 -6.37 -21.18 9.18
C VAL A 108 -6.14 -22.65 8.83
N LYS A 109 -4.89 -23.12 8.87
CA LYS A 109 -4.55 -24.54 8.64
C LYS A 109 -5.23 -25.51 9.62
N ARG A 110 -5.52 -25.06 10.84
CA ARG A 110 -6.19 -25.89 11.87
C ARG A 110 -7.69 -26.04 11.62
N TRP A 111 -8.30 -25.14 10.85
CA TRP A 111 -9.70 -25.26 10.45
C TRP A 111 -9.93 -26.45 9.50
N LYS A 112 -8.87 -26.92 8.83
CA LYS A 112 -8.91 -28.06 7.88
C LYS A 112 -9.96 -27.88 6.77
N HIS A 113 -10.23 -26.63 6.41
CA HIS A 113 -11.24 -26.27 5.41
C HIS A 113 -10.64 -26.15 4.01
N PHE A 114 -9.47 -25.50 3.85
CA PHE A 114 -8.87 -25.27 2.54
C PHE A 114 -7.66 -26.18 2.25
N ASP A 115 -7.36 -26.30 0.96
CA ASP A 115 -6.17 -26.99 0.47
C ASP A 115 -4.87 -26.30 0.93
N LEU A 116 -3.98 -27.09 1.52
CA LEU A 116 -2.72 -26.59 2.11
C LEU A 116 -1.75 -26.03 1.05
N GLY A 117 -1.92 -26.40 -0.21
CA GLY A 117 -1.03 -26.02 -1.32
C GLY A 117 -1.06 -24.51 -1.62
N ASN A 118 -2.16 -23.83 -1.30
CA ASN A 118 -2.38 -22.42 -1.61
C ASN A 118 -2.17 -21.52 -0.37
N MET A 119 -1.59 -22.03 0.72
CA MET A 119 -1.40 -21.29 1.97
C MET A 119 0.06 -20.93 2.28
N TYR A 120 0.36 -19.63 2.35
CA TYR A 120 1.71 -19.10 2.49
C TYR A 120 1.86 -18.22 3.73
N ALA A 121 2.75 -18.64 4.64
CA ALA A 121 3.14 -17.83 5.79
C ALA A 121 4.21 -16.81 5.38
N LEU A 122 3.92 -15.52 5.60
CA LEU A 122 4.85 -14.44 5.36
C LEU A 122 6.02 -14.50 6.35
N ARG A 123 7.22 -14.18 5.86
CA ARG A 123 8.39 -13.97 6.70
C ARG A 123 8.45 -12.50 7.09
N ARG A 124 8.91 -12.23 8.32
CA ARG A 124 9.20 -10.85 8.74
C ARG A 124 10.25 -10.24 7.82
N TYR A 125 9.94 -9.07 7.28
CA TYR A 125 10.82 -8.33 6.38
C TYR A 125 12.16 -8.02 7.06
N LYS A 126 13.25 -8.22 6.32
CA LYS A 126 14.60 -7.80 6.72
C LYS A 126 15.30 -7.18 5.52
N ASN A 127 15.81 -5.97 5.71
CA ASN A 127 16.59 -5.28 4.67
C ASN A 127 17.77 -6.17 4.21
N GLY A 128 18.01 -6.20 2.89
CA GLY A 128 19.04 -7.03 2.25
C GLY A 128 18.65 -8.51 2.06
N ARG A 129 17.53 -8.98 2.61
CA ARG A 129 17.07 -10.37 2.47
C ARG A 129 15.87 -10.49 1.54
N LYS A 130 16.14 -10.83 0.28
CA LYS A 130 15.10 -11.02 -0.75
C LYS A 130 14.08 -12.10 -0.41
N ASP A 131 14.47 -13.13 0.34
CA ASP A 131 13.59 -14.23 0.77
C ASP A 131 12.55 -13.82 1.83
N THR A 132 12.63 -12.61 2.36
CA THR A 132 11.63 -12.07 3.30
C THR A 132 10.47 -11.36 2.61
N LEU A 133 10.52 -11.21 1.29
CA LEU A 133 9.43 -10.72 0.47
C LEU A 133 8.70 -11.93 -0.14
N PHE A 134 7.38 -11.98 0.02
CA PHE A 134 6.56 -12.88 -0.78
C PHE A 134 6.38 -12.23 -2.16
N ARG A 135 6.70 -12.97 -3.23
CA ARG A 135 6.71 -12.46 -4.61
C ARG A 135 5.77 -13.29 -5.46
N VAL A 136 4.93 -12.62 -6.23
CA VAL A 136 4.05 -13.22 -7.24
C VAL A 136 4.46 -12.64 -8.58
N GLU A 137 4.88 -13.50 -9.49
CA GLU A 137 5.14 -13.11 -10.87
C GLU A 137 3.82 -12.95 -11.60
N LEU A 138 3.66 -11.82 -12.30
CA LEU A 138 2.47 -11.54 -13.09
C LEU A 138 2.80 -11.81 -14.57
N PRO A 139 2.09 -12.73 -15.24
CA PRO A 139 2.41 -13.09 -16.61
C PRO A 139 2.26 -11.89 -17.54
N PRO A 140 3.13 -11.75 -18.56
CA PRO A 140 3.00 -10.69 -19.55
C PRO A 140 1.72 -10.87 -20.38
N PRO A 141 1.04 -9.78 -20.79
CA PRO A 141 -0.15 -9.86 -21.64
C PRO A 141 0.16 -10.30 -23.08
N SER A 142 1.44 -10.43 -23.45
CA SER A 142 1.88 -10.87 -24.78
C SER A 142 3.17 -11.69 -24.69
N PRO A 143 3.46 -12.59 -25.65
CA PRO A 143 4.66 -13.44 -25.63
C PRO A 143 6.00 -12.67 -25.62
N LEU A 144 6.01 -11.43 -26.10
CA LEU A 144 7.18 -10.56 -26.14
C LEU A 144 7.21 -9.52 -25.01
N GLY A 145 6.23 -9.58 -24.10
CA GLY A 145 6.13 -8.72 -22.94
C GLY A 145 7.13 -9.07 -21.83
N THR A 146 7.12 -8.28 -20.76
CA THR A 146 7.88 -8.54 -19.54
C THR A 146 6.92 -8.91 -18.42
N SER A 147 7.29 -9.88 -17.59
CA SER A 147 6.50 -10.23 -16.41
C SER A 147 6.44 -9.05 -15.45
N GLY A 148 5.26 -8.81 -14.90
CA GLY A 148 5.07 -7.92 -13.76
C GLY A 148 5.43 -8.62 -12.47
N GLU A 149 5.32 -7.89 -11.36
CA GLU A 149 5.59 -8.46 -10.04
C GLU A 149 4.73 -7.79 -8.97
N LEU A 150 4.12 -8.61 -8.13
CA LEU A 150 3.54 -8.18 -6.87
C LEU A 150 4.45 -8.65 -5.73
N THR A 151 4.73 -7.78 -4.76
CA THR A 151 5.41 -8.19 -3.53
C THR A 151 4.61 -7.85 -2.28
N ILE A 152 4.67 -8.73 -1.28
CA ILE A 152 4.03 -8.57 0.03
C ILE A 152 5.10 -8.73 1.12
N ALA A 153 5.20 -7.75 2.01
CA ALA A 153 6.16 -7.66 3.10
C ALA A 153 5.45 -7.60 4.45
N LEU A 154 5.78 -8.51 5.36
CA LEU A 154 5.31 -8.43 6.75
C LEU A 154 6.23 -7.55 7.58
N LEU A 155 5.71 -6.43 8.06
CA LEU A 155 6.42 -5.41 8.83
C LEU A 155 5.97 -5.50 10.30
N ASN A 156 6.63 -6.36 11.08
CA ASN A 156 6.30 -6.51 12.51
C ASN A 156 7.03 -5.47 13.36
N SER A 157 6.30 -4.86 14.28
CA SER A 157 6.89 -4.18 15.43
C SER A 157 7.61 -5.18 16.35
N LYS A 158 8.60 -4.72 17.11
CA LYS A 158 9.07 -5.48 18.28
C LYS A 158 7.95 -5.47 19.31
N VAL A 159 7.68 -6.63 19.93
CA VAL A 159 6.69 -6.75 21.01
C VAL A 159 6.99 -5.65 22.04
N SER A 160 6.02 -4.77 22.28
CA SER A 160 6.16 -3.76 23.32
C SER A 160 6.25 -4.44 24.68
N SER A 161 6.81 -3.78 25.70
CA SER A 161 6.83 -4.30 27.07
C SER A 161 5.43 -4.59 27.64
N ALA A 162 4.38 -4.05 27.01
CA ALA A 162 2.97 -4.28 27.31
C ALA A 162 2.33 -5.43 26.52
N GLY A 163 3.08 -6.13 25.67
CA GLY A 163 2.62 -7.33 24.94
C GLY A 163 1.83 -7.07 23.65
N SER A 164 1.50 -5.82 23.33
CA SER A 164 0.82 -5.46 22.08
C SER A 164 1.79 -5.53 20.89
N VAL A 165 1.35 -6.22 19.82
CA VAL A 165 2.07 -6.39 18.55
C VAL A 165 1.19 -5.89 17.43
N HIS A 166 1.55 -4.72 16.89
CA HIS A 166 0.93 -4.21 15.67
C HIS A 166 1.72 -4.68 14.47
N ASN A 167 1.04 -5.37 13.56
CA ASN A 167 1.58 -5.72 12.26
C ASN A 167 1.23 -4.63 11.25
N ALA A 168 2.15 -4.39 10.32
CA ALA A 168 1.84 -3.72 9.07
C ALA A 168 2.21 -4.62 7.90
N ILE A 169 1.52 -4.43 6.77
CA ILE A 169 1.82 -5.10 5.52
C ILE A 169 2.20 -4.04 4.49
N GLY A 170 3.38 -4.20 3.91
CA GLY A 170 3.80 -3.45 2.74
C GLY A 170 3.47 -4.24 1.47
N ILE A 171 2.83 -3.60 0.50
CA ILE A 171 2.51 -4.22 -0.79
C ILE A 171 3.12 -3.36 -1.90
N THR A 172 3.76 -3.98 -2.88
CA THR A 172 4.14 -3.30 -4.12
C THR A 172 3.61 -4.02 -5.35
N TYR A 173 3.31 -3.26 -6.40
CA TYR A 173 2.84 -3.79 -7.67
C TYR A 173 3.57 -3.11 -8.82
N ARG A 174 4.24 -3.91 -9.63
CA ARG A 174 4.84 -3.52 -10.92
C ARG A 174 4.02 -4.18 -12.02
N GLU A 175 3.44 -3.36 -12.90
CA GLU A 175 2.59 -3.84 -13.98
C GLU A 175 3.39 -4.70 -14.97
N PRO A 176 2.79 -5.76 -15.56
CA PRO A 176 3.45 -6.49 -16.63
C PRO A 176 3.58 -5.62 -17.89
N GLY A 177 4.74 -5.66 -18.52
CA GLY A 177 5.05 -4.85 -19.70
C GLY A 177 4.52 -5.48 -20.99
N SER A 178 3.98 -4.65 -21.87
CA SER A 178 3.66 -5.01 -23.26
C SER A 178 4.70 -4.44 -24.22
N VAL A 179 4.87 -5.04 -25.40
CA VAL A 179 5.72 -4.49 -26.48
C VAL A 179 5.31 -3.05 -26.82
N LEU A 180 4.02 -2.75 -26.75
CA LEU A 180 3.48 -1.41 -27.00
C LEU A 180 3.88 -0.40 -25.90
N SER A 181 4.13 -0.86 -24.68
CA SER A 181 4.56 -0.01 -23.57
C SER A 181 6.02 0.45 -23.70
N ARG A 182 6.89 -0.33 -24.39
CA ARG A 182 8.29 0.03 -24.64
C ARG A 182 8.45 1.26 -25.54
N SER A 183 7.48 1.51 -26.43
CA SER A 183 7.56 2.62 -27.38
C SER A 183 7.51 4.00 -26.71
N ARG A 184 6.91 4.12 -25.51
CA ARG A 184 6.86 5.38 -24.76
C ARG A 184 8.18 5.79 -24.10
N ALA A 185 9.11 4.85 -23.88
CA ALA A 185 10.38 5.14 -23.20
C ALA A 185 11.52 5.53 -24.17
N MET A 186 11.33 5.37 -25.48
CA MET A 186 12.40 5.55 -26.48
C MET A 186 12.38 6.89 -27.24
N THR A 187 11.42 7.78 -27.00
CA THR A 187 11.31 9.06 -27.75
C THR A 187 12.29 10.16 -27.30
N GLY A 188 13.34 9.86 -26.54
CA GLY A 188 14.22 10.88 -25.93
C GLY A 188 15.73 10.81 -26.23
N ALA A 189 16.23 9.82 -26.97
CA ALA A 189 17.68 9.72 -27.24
C ALA A 189 17.97 9.76 -28.75
N PRO A 190 18.80 10.71 -29.24
CA PRO A 190 19.29 10.65 -30.61
C PRO A 190 20.18 9.40 -30.76
N PRO A 191 20.08 8.66 -31.87
CA PRO A 191 20.95 7.50 -32.09
C PRO A 191 22.39 7.98 -32.25
N SER A 192 23.24 7.69 -31.26
CA SER A 192 24.68 7.86 -31.43
C SER A 192 25.17 6.82 -32.43
N SER A 193 25.45 7.27 -33.64
CA SER A 193 26.14 6.49 -34.66
C SER A 193 27.55 6.13 -34.18
N ARG A 194 27.78 4.86 -33.85
CA ARG A 194 29.13 4.30 -33.90
C ARG A 194 29.08 2.94 -34.59
N ALA A 195 29.29 3.01 -35.90
CA ALA A 195 29.63 1.86 -36.71
C ALA A 195 31.08 1.46 -36.42
N SER A 196 31.31 0.21 -36.04
CA SER A 196 32.58 -0.47 -36.28
C SER A 196 32.41 -1.98 -36.27
N SER A 197 32.42 -2.51 -37.50
CA SER A 197 33.10 -3.71 -37.99
C SER A 197 32.84 -5.08 -37.33
N ALA A 198 32.39 -5.99 -38.19
CA ALA A 198 32.08 -7.38 -37.95
C ALA A 198 33.31 -8.28 -37.72
N LYS A 199 33.11 -9.38 -36.98
CA LYS A 199 33.60 -10.72 -37.35
C LYS A 199 32.61 -11.80 -36.87
N PRO A 200 32.38 -12.87 -37.65
CA PRO A 200 31.53 -13.99 -37.26
C PRO A 200 32.37 -15.13 -36.69
N MET A 201 31.92 -15.79 -35.62
CA MET A 201 32.20 -17.22 -35.40
C MET A 201 31.10 -17.84 -34.52
N SER A 202 30.60 -18.95 -35.02
CA SER A 202 29.66 -19.87 -34.38
C SER A 202 30.30 -20.66 -33.25
N SER A 203 29.61 -20.78 -32.12
CA SER A 203 29.63 -21.99 -31.30
C SER A 203 28.39 -22.04 -30.41
N ILE A 204 27.70 -23.17 -30.51
CA ILE A 204 26.58 -23.59 -29.68
C ILE A 204 27.12 -23.89 -28.28
N SER A 205 26.64 -23.17 -27.27
CA SER A 205 26.66 -23.62 -25.87
C SER A 205 25.42 -23.07 -25.17
N SER A 206 24.56 -24.00 -24.78
CA SER A 206 23.41 -23.81 -23.91
C SER A 206 23.87 -23.41 -22.52
N ASP A 207 23.77 -22.12 -22.19
CA ASP A 207 23.80 -21.59 -20.83
C ASP A 207 22.73 -20.51 -20.71
N MET A 208 21.81 -20.70 -19.75
CA MET A 208 20.80 -19.71 -19.37
C MET A 208 21.49 -18.44 -18.90
N THR A 209 21.73 -17.52 -19.83
CA THR A 209 22.19 -16.18 -19.52
C THR A 209 20.96 -15.36 -19.15
N PHE A 210 20.76 -15.12 -17.86
CA PHE A 210 19.88 -14.05 -17.40
C PHE A 210 20.34 -12.77 -18.09
N ALA A 211 19.49 -12.25 -18.97
CA ALA A 211 19.68 -10.93 -19.56
C ALA A 211 19.48 -9.90 -18.44
N THR A 212 20.53 -9.63 -17.68
CA THR A 212 20.64 -8.46 -16.82
C THR A 212 20.72 -7.25 -17.75
N THR A 213 19.57 -6.69 -18.08
CA THR A 213 19.50 -5.39 -18.75
C THR A 213 19.90 -4.34 -17.73
N ALA A 214 21.18 -3.97 -17.79
CA ALA A 214 21.72 -2.81 -17.11
C ALA A 214 21.18 -1.52 -17.76
N ALA A 215 20.87 -0.55 -16.90
CA ALA A 215 20.56 0.86 -17.21
C ALA A 215 19.23 1.13 -17.94
N SER A 216 18.11 0.74 -17.33
CA SER A 216 16.81 1.38 -17.59
C SER A 216 16.32 2.03 -16.30
N ASN A 217 15.68 3.19 -16.41
CA ASN A 217 14.96 3.78 -15.28
C ASN A 217 14.08 2.69 -14.64
N PRO A 218 14.11 2.53 -13.30
CA PRO A 218 13.29 1.54 -12.63
C PRO A 218 11.84 1.69 -13.11
N GLU A 219 11.27 0.58 -13.57
CA GLU A 219 9.89 0.57 -14.03
C GLU A 219 9.00 1.11 -12.91
N PRO A 220 7.97 1.89 -13.27
CA PRO A 220 7.13 2.50 -12.27
C PRO A 220 6.46 1.40 -11.42
N THR A 221 6.45 1.60 -10.10
CA THR A 221 5.87 0.64 -9.14
C THR A 221 4.86 1.36 -8.23
N LEU A 222 3.70 0.75 -7.96
CA LEU A 222 2.76 1.18 -6.92
C LEU A 222 3.19 0.64 -5.56
N SER A 223 2.85 1.35 -4.50
CA SER A 223 3.02 0.86 -3.13
C SER A 223 1.82 1.19 -2.25
N VAL A 224 1.51 0.24 -1.37
CA VAL A 224 0.46 0.35 -0.36
C VAL A 224 1.02 -0.04 1.00
N LEU A 225 0.66 0.71 2.04
CA LEU A 225 0.92 0.34 3.43
C LEU A 225 -0.42 0.07 4.12
N TYR A 226 -0.63 -1.17 4.58
CA TYR A 226 -1.76 -1.53 5.42
C TYR A 226 -1.30 -1.66 6.88
N SER A 227 -1.79 -0.80 7.76
CA SER A 227 -1.45 -0.78 9.19
C SER A 227 -2.66 -0.36 10.02
N PRO A 228 -3.64 -1.26 10.22
CA PRO A 228 -4.94 -0.94 10.82
C PRO A 228 -4.87 -0.52 12.29
N TYR A 229 -3.79 -0.85 13.01
CA TYR A 229 -3.55 -0.40 14.39
C TYR A 229 -2.34 0.56 14.50
N GLY A 230 -1.66 0.76 13.37
CA GLY A 230 -0.47 1.58 13.26
C GLY A 230 0.82 0.96 13.77
N VAL A 231 1.93 1.41 13.18
CA VAL A 231 3.30 1.01 13.53
C VAL A 231 4.17 2.26 13.56
N SER A 232 5.26 2.24 14.33
CA SER A 232 6.22 3.34 14.30
C SER A 232 6.96 3.39 12.97
N PHE A 233 7.46 4.57 12.60
CA PHE A 233 8.24 4.73 11.37
C PHE A 233 9.46 3.82 11.32
N ASP A 234 10.12 3.55 12.45
CA ASP A 234 11.28 2.66 12.54
C ASP A 234 11.00 1.22 12.07
N VAL A 235 9.75 0.76 12.15
CA VAL A 235 9.33 -0.55 11.64
C VAL A 235 9.25 -0.55 10.13
N VAL A 236 8.81 0.57 9.55
CA VAL A 236 8.61 0.73 8.10
C VAL A 236 9.91 1.12 7.40
N GLN A 237 10.79 1.86 8.06
CA GLN A 237 12.02 2.42 7.50
C GLN A 237 12.92 1.38 6.78
N PRO A 238 13.17 0.17 7.32
CA PRO A 238 13.95 -0.84 6.61
C PRO A 238 13.32 -1.23 5.27
N TRP A 239 12.00 -1.30 5.19
CA TRP A 239 11.28 -1.63 3.95
C TRP A 239 11.31 -0.47 2.95
N ILE A 240 11.25 0.77 3.43
CA ILE A 240 11.41 1.95 2.58
C ILE A 240 12.78 1.93 1.89
N LEU A 241 13.84 1.85 2.70
CA LEU A 241 15.22 1.98 2.21
C LEU A 241 15.66 0.75 1.42
N GLY A 242 15.23 -0.43 1.86
CA GLY A 242 15.63 -1.71 1.27
C GLY A 242 14.78 -2.18 0.10
N HIS A 243 13.58 -1.63 -0.10
CA HIS A 243 12.65 -2.09 -1.13
C HIS A 243 11.98 -0.94 -1.88
N LEU A 244 11.27 -0.02 -1.19
CA LEU A 244 10.50 1.01 -1.90
C LEU A 244 11.36 1.97 -2.73
N VAL A 245 12.52 2.40 -2.21
CA VAL A 245 13.43 3.31 -2.93
C VAL A 245 14.05 2.61 -4.15
N PRO A 246 14.67 1.41 -4.02
CA PRO A 246 15.17 0.67 -5.19
C PRO A 246 14.12 0.40 -6.26
N GLU A 247 12.89 0.09 -5.87
CA GLU A 247 11.78 -0.21 -6.79
C GLU A 247 11.07 1.05 -7.33
N SER A 248 11.53 2.26 -6.98
CA SER A 248 10.86 3.52 -7.32
C SER A 248 9.36 3.51 -7.04
N ALA A 249 9.04 2.94 -5.88
CA ALA A 249 7.69 2.74 -5.40
C ALA A 249 7.25 3.87 -4.45
N LEU A 250 8.05 4.92 -4.28
CA LEU A 250 7.65 6.14 -3.58
C LEU A 250 7.19 7.22 -4.57
N PRO A 251 6.28 8.11 -4.16
CA PRO A 251 5.57 8.11 -2.87
C PRO A 251 4.54 6.97 -2.74
N LEU A 252 4.06 6.70 -1.52
CA LEU A 252 2.97 5.74 -1.33
C LEU A 252 1.73 6.15 -2.13
N VAL A 253 1.08 5.18 -2.75
CA VAL A 253 -0.20 5.42 -3.45
C VAL A 253 -1.32 5.45 -2.44
N ALA A 254 -1.36 4.46 -1.55
CA ALA A 254 -2.34 4.40 -0.48
C ALA A 254 -1.70 3.98 0.84
N MET A 255 -2.21 4.55 1.93
CA MET A 255 -1.96 4.11 3.29
C MET A 255 -3.30 3.81 3.95
N LEU A 256 -3.52 2.60 4.42
CA LEU A 256 -4.72 2.19 5.14
C LEU A 256 -4.35 2.12 6.62
N HIS A 257 -4.83 3.07 7.42
CA HIS A 257 -4.41 3.25 8.81
C HIS A 257 -5.53 3.89 9.62
N SER A 258 -5.69 3.47 10.88
CA SER A 258 -6.68 4.02 11.80
C SER A 258 -6.48 5.51 12.09
N THR A 259 -7.58 6.25 12.16
CA THR A 259 -7.59 7.62 12.70
C THR A 259 -7.92 7.64 14.19
N THR A 260 -8.50 6.56 14.71
CA THR A 260 -8.87 6.42 16.12
C THR A 260 -7.72 5.90 16.99
N VAL A 261 -7.45 6.60 18.08
CA VAL A 261 -6.53 6.11 19.13
C VAL A 261 -7.31 5.21 20.09
N VAL A 262 -6.73 4.05 20.41
CA VAL A 262 -7.26 3.13 21.40
C VAL A 262 -6.13 2.72 22.34
N ASP A 263 -6.29 3.01 23.63
CA ASP A 263 -5.30 2.69 24.66
C ASP A 263 -5.95 1.89 25.79
N ALA A 264 -5.33 0.78 26.15
CA ALA A 264 -5.61 0.08 27.39
C ALA A 264 -4.55 0.42 28.45
N PRO A 265 -4.80 0.14 29.74
CA PRO A 265 -3.75 0.20 30.75
C PRO A 265 -2.55 -0.65 30.33
N TRP A 266 -1.34 -0.22 30.69
CA TRP A 266 -0.08 -0.88 30.28
C TRP A 266 -0.03 -2.37 30.65
N TYR A 267 -0.67 -2.78 31.75
CA TYR A 267 -0.75 -4.18 32.20
C TYR A 267 -1.80 -5.01 31.44
N SER A 268 -2.57 -4.40 30.54
CA SER A 268 -3.64 -5.01 29.73
C SER A 268 -3.43 -4.83 28.23
N GLY A 269 -2.19 -4.60 27.79
CA GLY A 269 -1.85 -4.45 26.37
C GLY A 269 -1.25 -3.09 26.01
N GLY A 270 -1.48 -2.05 26.82
CA GLY A 270 -1.02 -0.69 26.50
C GLY A 270 -1.70 -0.14 25.24
N ASN A 271 -0.93 0.47 24.34
CA ASN A 271 -1.46 1.03 23.10
C ASN A 271 -1.99 -0.07 22.16
N ILE A 272 -3.29 -0.01 21.86
CA ILE A 272 -4.00 -0.93 20.97
C ILE A 272 -4.10 -0.35 19.55
N SER A 273 -4.28 0.95 19.39
CA SER A 273 -4.17 1.63 18.10
C SER A 273 -3.50 2.97 18.30
N THR A 274 -2.48 3.24 17.50
CA THR A 274 -1.79 4.55 17.51
C THR A 274 -2.62 5.66 16.87
N GLY A 275 -3.68 5.30 16.14
CA GLY A 275 -4.64 6.23 15.53
C GLY A 275 -4.02 7.36 14.72
N TYR A 276 -4.66 8.52 14.76
CA TYR A 276 -4.19 9.70 14.05
C TYR A 276 -2.73 10.08 14.36
N PRO A 277 -2.25 10.12 15.62
CA PRO A 277 -0.84 10.46 15.91
C PRO A 277 0.18 9.58 15.17
N GLY A 278 -0.01 8.24 15.18
CA GLY A 278 0.88 7.32 14.47
C GLY A 278 0.76 7.46 12.95
N GLY A 279 -0.46 7.56 12.44
CA GLY A 279 -0.72 7.75 11.02
C GLY A 279 -0.21 9.09 10.50
N PHE A 280 -0.27 10.15 11.30
CA PHE A 280 0.26 11.48 10.98
C PHE A 280 1.77 11.45 10.80
N GLU A 281 2.50 10.79 11.72
CA GLU A 281 3.94 10.64 11.58
C GLU A 281 4.31 9.89 10.29
N LEU A 282 3.61 8.78 10.02
CA LEU A 282 3.81 7.99 8.80
C LEU A 282 3.46 8.81 7.55
N ALA A 283 2.32 9.49 7.53
CA ALA A 283 1.86 10.29 6.39
C ALA A 283 2.84 11.42 6.06
N ARG A 284 3.38 12.10 7.08
CA ARG A 284 4.37 13.17 6.91
C ARG A 284 5.67 12.68 6.28
N ARG A 285 6.10 11.45 6.60
CA ARG A 285 7.37 10.89 6.10
C ARG A 285 7.22 10.14 4.78
N LEU A 286 6.09 9.46 4.57
CA LEU A 286 5.84 8.60 3.41
C LEU A 286 5.09 9.31 2.29
N MET A 287 4.45 10.45 2.62
CA MET A 287 3.68 11.28 1.70
C MET A 287 2.72 10.45 0.85
N PRO A 288 1.78 9.69 1.43
CA PRO A 288 0.83 8.92 0.64
C PRO A 288 -0.02 9.84 -0.22
N THR A 289 -0.47 9.39 -1.40
CA THR A 289 -1.47 10.14 -2.18
C THR A 289 -2.78 10.16 -1.41
N THR A 290 -3.17 9.01 -0.86
CA THR A 290 -4.37 8.88 -0.03
C THR A 290 -4.06 8.10 1.25
N TRP A 291 -4.54 8.60 2.38
CA TRP A 291 -4.69 7.88 3.64
C TRP A 291 -6.17 7.52 3.82
N ILE A 292 -6.46 6.23 3.90
CA ILE A 292 -7.80 5.71 4.16
C ILE A 292 -7.89 5.25 5.61
N ALA A 293 -8.85 5.80 6.35
CA ALA A 293 -9.24 5.37 7.68
C ALA A 293 -9.61 3.87 7.67
N ALA A 294 -8.96 3.07 8.51
CA ALA A 294 -9.21 1.63 8.67
C ALA A 294 -9.33 1.28 10.15
N ASN A 295 -10.17 0.32 10.53
CA ASN A 295 -10.34 -0.15 11.91
C ASN A 295 -10.76 0.94 12.92
N ASP A 296 -11.55 1.91 12.48
CA ASP A 296 -12.03 3.02 13.32
C ASP A 296 -13.39 2.74 13.96
N ARG A 297 -13.81 1.47 14.07
CA ARG A 297 -15.14 1.13 14.55
C ARG A 297 -15.28 1.30 16.06
N HIS A 298 -16.42 1.80 16.52
CA HIS A 298 -16.86 1.73 17.91
C HIS A 298 -17.15 0.27 18.29
N ASN A 299 -16.14 -0.46 18.77
CA ASN A 299 -16.41 -1.66 19.54
C ASN A 299 -16.93 -1.18 20.91
N VAL A 300 -18.19 -1.48 21.22
CA VAL A 300 -18.73 -1.30 22.57
C VAL A 300 -17.92 -2.25 23.44
N LEU A 301 -16.88 -1.71 24.07
CA LEU A 301 -16.07 -2.48 24.98
C LEU A 301 -17.00 -2.89 26.13
N SER A 302 -17.16 -4.21 26.30
CA SER A 302 -17.95 -4.84 27.37
C SER A 302 -17.75 -4.10 28.70
N ALA A 303 -18.78 -4.02 29.53
CA ALA A 303 -18.80 -3.31 30.83
C ALA A 303 -17.65 -3.68 31.80
N THR A 304 -16.85 -4.72 31.49
CA THR A 304 -15.61 -5.11 32.19
C THR A 304 -14.36 -4.32 31.75
N ALA A 305 -14.42 -3.58 30.64
CA ALA A 305 -13.31 -2.84 30.03
C ALA A 305 -13.28 -1.35 30.44
N LYS A 306 -13.65 -1.03 31.69
CA LYS A 306 -13.79 0.35 32.23
C LYS A 306 -12.52 1.23 32.19
N LYS A 307 -11.42 0.78 31.59
CA LYS A 307 -10.13 1.49 31.56
C LYS A 307 -9.55 1.68 30.15
N VAL A 308 -10.25 1.27 29.11
CA VAL A 308 -9.81 1.55 27.74
C VAL A 308 -10.22 2.96 27.36
N VAL A 309 -9.25 3.77 26.96
CA VAL A 309 -9.45 5.13 26.47
C VAL A 309 -9.51 5.07 24.96
N ARG A 310 -10.57 5.64 24.39
CA ARG A 310 -10.74 5.79 22.95
C ARG A 310 -10.82 7.27 22.61
N LYS A 311 -10.09 7.68 21.58
CA LYS A 311 -10.16 9.03 21.02
C LYS A 311 -10.31 8.95 19.51
N ASP A 312 -11.49 9.29 19.03
CA ASP A 312 -11.79 9.40 17.61
C ASP A 312 -11.31 10.75 17.07
N PHE A 313 -10.71 10.74 15.88
CA PHE A 313 -10.31 11.95 15.17
C PHE A 313 -11.16 12.07 13.91
N ASP A 314 -11.82 13.21 13.74
CA ASP A 314 -12.53 13.49 12.50
C ASP A 314 -11.54 13.56 11.34
N VAL A 315 -11.93 12.98 10.20
CA VAL A 315 -11.08 12.87 9.01
C VAL A 315 -10.76 14.26 8.43
N THR A 316 -11.70 15.20 8.51
CA THR A 316 -11.54 16.57 8.03
C THR A 316 -10.54 17.32 8.92
N ASP A 317 -10.69 17.20 10.23
CA ASP A 317 -9.78 17.82 11.21
C ASP A 317 -8.37 17.25 11.10
N ALA A 318 -8.26 15.92 10.99
CA ALA A 318 -7.00 15.22 10.77
C ALA A 318 -6.31 15.71 9.48
N GLN A 319 -7.07 15.88 8.41
CA GLN A 319 -6.58 16.36 7.12
C GLN A 319 -6.10 17.81 7.21
N MET A 320 -6.88 18.70 7.82
CA MET A 320 -6.50 20.10 8.00
C MET A 320 -5.21 20.24 8.82
N GLN A 321 -5.08 19.50 9.92
CA GLN A 321 -3.87 19.50 10.75
C GLN A 321 -2.64 19.02 9.96
N LEU A 322 -2.76 17.94 9.18
CA LEU A 322 -1.68 17.45 8.31
C LEU A 322 -1.31 18.48 7.25
N TRP A 323 -2.29 19.12 6.62
CA TRP A 323 -2.04 20.13 5.60
C TRP A 323 -1.41 21.39 6.16
N ASN A 324 -1.77 21.81 7.37
CA ASN A 324 -1.16 22.97 8.03
C ASN A 324 0.31 22.71 8.36
N GLU A 325 0.63 21.53 8.90
CA GLU A 325 2.02 21.12 9.17
C GLU A 325 2.86 21.06 7.88
N LEU A 326 2.30 20.49 6.81
CA LEU A 326 2.97 20.39 5.52
C LEU A 326 3.15 21.77 4.86
N ALA A 327 2.14 22.64 4.95
CA ALA A 327 2.22 24.01 4.45
C ALA A 327 3.27 24.83 5.21
N ALA A 328 3.38 24.66 6.53
CA ALA A 328 4.41 25.31 7.35
C ALA A 328 5.84 24.89 6.95
N LYS A 329 6.00 23.77 6.24
CA LYS A 329 7.26 23.26 5.69
C LYS A 329 7.38 23.47 4.18
N ASN A 330 6.53 24.33 3.61
CA ASN A 330 6.44 24.59 2.17
C ASN A 330 6.25 23.31 1.33
N VAL A 331 5.63 22.26 1.88
CA VAL A 331 5.37 21.03 1.13
C VAL A 331 4.08 21.21 0.32
N GLU A 332 4.21 21.38 -0.99
CA GLU A 332 3.07 21.59 -1.88
C GLU A 332 2.11 20.39 -1.90
N ARG A 333 2.65 19.18 -1.84
CA ARG A 333 1.85 17.96 -1.92
C ARG A 333 1.09 17.71 -0.63
N LYS A 334 -0.23 17.54 -0.76
CA LYS A 334 -1.17 17.35 0.34
C LYS A 334 -1.85 15.97 0.25
N PRO A 335 -1.47 15.00 1.09
CA PRO A 335 -2.17 13.71 1.19
C PRO A 335 -3.65 13.92 1.48
N LYS A 336 -4.53 13.17 0.81
CA LYS A 336 -5.97 13.18 1.13
C LYS A 336 -6.25 12.16 2.22
N ILE A 337 -6.96 12.54 3.28
CA ILE A 337 -7.45 11.60 4.29
C ILE A 337 -8.92 11.35 4.01
N LEU A 338 -9.31 10.08 3.89
CA LEU A 338 -10.66 9.66 3.51
C LEU A 338 -11.15 8.55 4.45
N ARG A 339 -12.47 8.46 4.60
CA ARG A 339 -13.15 7.30 5.18
C ARG A 339 -14.11 6.76 4.14
N LEU A 340 -13.94 5.50 3.76
CA LEU A 340 -14.81 4.83 2.80
C LEU A 340 -15.96 4.17 3.54
N ASN A 341 -17.17 4.39 3.08
CA ASN A 341 -18.35 3.65 3.53
C ASN A 341 -18.38 2.25 2.90
N PRO A 342 -19.15 1.29 3.44
CA PRO A 342 -19.22 -0.05 2.88
C PRO A 342 -19.79 0.02 1.46
N GLY A 343 -19.09 -0.60 0.51
CA GLY A 343 -19.42 -0.60 -0.91
C GLY A 343 -18.81 0.58 -1.68
N GLU A 344 -18.33 1.60 -0.98
CA GLU A 344 -17.62 2.72 -1.61
C GLU A 344 -16.30 2.25 -2.20
N THR A 345 -15.99 2.76 -3.39
CA THR A 345 -14.78 2.43 -4.13
C THR A 345 -14.01 3.69 -4.46
N LEU A 346 -12.71 3.67 -4.20
CA LEU A 346 -11.78 4.73 -4.53
C LEU A 346 -10.79 4.25 -5.58
N ARG A 347 -10.66 4.99 -6.68
CA ARG A 347 -9.55 4.86 -7.63
C ARG A 347 -8.43 5.85 -7.29
N VAL A 348 -7.21 5.36 -7.19
CA VAL A 348 -6.01 6.18 -7.00
C VAL A 348 -5.00 5.85 -8.10
N ASP A 349 -4.76 6.79 -8.99
CA ASP A 349 -3.73 6.65 -10.03
C ASP A 349 -2.33 6.95 -9.47
N ARG A 350 -1.31 6.28 -10.04
CA ARG A 350 0.08 6.61 -9.73
C ARG A 350 0.41 7.99 -10.26
N LEU A 351 1.14 8.78 -9.48
CA LEU A 351 1.69 10.04 -9.97
C LEU A 351 2.76 9.78 -11.05
N THR A 352 2.80 10.67 -12.04
CA THR A 352 3.89 10.68 -13.03
C THR A 352 5.17 11.19 -12.37
N ALA A 353 6.34 10.81 -12.91
CA ALA A 353 7.63 11.31 -12.43
C ALA A 353 7.67 12.85 -12.47
N GLU A 354 7.12 13.46 -13.52
CA GLU A 354 6.99 14.92 -13.65
C GLU A 354 6.14 15.53 -12.53
N ALA A 355 5.01 14.92 -12.19
CA ALA A 355 4.17 15.41 -11.09
C ALA A 355 4.90 15.31 -9.74
N ILE A 356 5.70 14.26 -9.55
CA ILE A 356 6.53 14.10 -8.35
C ILE A 356 7.63 15.16 -8.31
N VAL A 357 8.40 15.33 -9.39
CA VAL A 357 9.48 16.31 -9.49
C VAL A 357 8.95 17.73 -9.32
N LYS A 358 7.84 18.08 -9.98
CA LYS A 358 7.19 19.40 -9.84
C LYS A 358 6.79 19.69 -8.39
N ALA A 359 6.24 18.69 -7.70
CA ALA A 359 5.88 18.81 -6.29
C ALA A 359 7.09 18.88 -5.34
N MET A 360 8.28 18.46 -5.78
CA MET A 360 9.53 18.55 -5.00
C MET A 360 10.35 19.81 -5.30
N THR A 361 10.37 20.29 -6.55
CA THR A 361 11.24 21.39 -7.01
C THR A 361 10.68 22.80 -6.78
N ARG A 362 9.37 22.95 -6.55
CA ARG A 362 8.82 24.24 -6.11
C ARG A 362 9.34 24.64 -4.71
N ASN A 363 9.63 23.66 -3.87
CA ASN A 363 10.09 23.89 -2.50
C ASN A 363 11.50 24.51 -2.45
N THR A 364 12.43 24.08 -3.30
CA THR A 364 13.81 24.58 -3.26
C THR A 364 13.96 26.03 -3.74
N LYS A 365 13.13 26.47 -4.70
CA LYS A 365 13.16 27.86 -5.19
C LYS A 365 12.57 28.89 -4.20
N GLU A 366 11.62 28.48 -3.36
CA GLU A 366 11.08 29.35 -2.30
C GLU A 366 12.04 29.42 -1.10
N GLU A 367 12.73 28.34 -0.76
CA GLU A 367 13.77 28.34 0.28
C GLU A 367 14.98 29.24 -0.10
N GLU A 368 15.43 29.22 -1.36
CA GLU A 368 16.48 30.14 -1.84
C GLU A 368 16.05 31.63 -1.80
N LYS A 369 14.76 31.91 -2.03
CA LYS A 369 14.24 33.29 -1.99
C LYS A 369 14.07 33.82 -0.57
N ILE A 370 13.85 32.94 0.41
CA ILE A 370 13.79 33.31 1.84
C ILE A 370 15.21 33.41 2.44
N ALA A 371 16.16 32.62 1.95
CA ALA A 371 17.55 32.63 2.43
C ALA A 371 18.38 33.82 1.92
N ASN A 372 17.88 34.61 0.95
CA ASN A 372 18.61 35.74 0.39
C ASN A 372 17.72 37.00 0.25
N PRO A 373 17.39 37.69 1.36
CA PRO A 373 16.47 38.82 1.33
C PRO A 373 17.07 40.16 0.90
N GLU A 374 18.35 40.22 0.50
CA GLU A 374 19.03 41.49 0.20
C GLU A 374 19.60 41.53 -1.23
N GLU A 375 18.91 42.23 -2.13
CA GLU A 375 19.51 43.15 -3.12
C GLU A 375 18.38 43.86 -3.91
N HIS A 376 17.59 44.68 -3.22
CA HIS A 376 16.89 45.80 -3.85
C HIS A 376 17.08 47.05 -3.00
N THR A 377 18.32 47.53 -2.99
CA THR A 377 18.66 48.92 -2.69
C THR A 377 18.38 49.75 -3.95
N THR A 378 17.15 50.25 -4.09
CA THR A 378 16.87 51.38 -4.98
C THR A 378 17.55 52.61 -4.40
N THR A 379 18.60 53.04 -5.09
CA THR A 379 19.27 54.32 -4.94
C THR A 379 18.37 55.39 -5.54
N ASP A 380 17.57 56.04 -4.71
CA ASP A 380 16.94 57.32 -5.05
C ASP A 380 17.84 58.45 -4.54
N HIS A 381 18.69 58.95 -5.41
CA HIS A 381 19.34 60.26 -5.25
C HIS A 381 19.29 61.02 -6.58
N GLU A 382 18.69 62.21 -6.49
CA GLU A 382 18.93 63.42 -7.28
C GLU A 382 18.54 63.46 -8.77
N GLU A 383 17.43 64.15 -9.06
CA GLU A 383 17.49 65.38 -9.87
C GLU A 383 16.25 66.25 -9.61
N LEU A 384 16.45 67.36 -8.90
CA LEU A 384 15.52 68.50 -8.83
C LEU A 384 16.18 69.67 -9.58
N GLN A 385 15.55 70.07 -10.69
CA GLN A 385 15.58 71.42 -11.24
C GLN A 385 14.33 72.18 -10.79
#